data_AF-A0A955YD32-F1
#
_entry.id   AF-A0A955YD32-F1
#
_cell.length_a   1.000
_cell.length_b   1.000
_cell.length_c   1.000
_cell.angle_alpha   90.00
_cell.angle_beta   90.00
_cell.angle_gamma   90.00
#
_symmetry.space_group_name_H-M   'P 1'
#
loop_
_entity.id
_entity.type
_entity.pdbx_description
1 polymer ?
#
loop_
_entity_poly.entity_id
_entity_poly.type
_entity_poly.pdbx_seq_one_letter_code
_entity_poly.pdbx_strand_id
1 'polypeptide(L)'
;MSRPVAWWHLARPRMVPFLLLLPFFGFAFAHWDRALEMRGGDGLLWVFAAWTLLNAGTMWLNAELDRDEGDVLLGRAVPVPTGTASAGYVALLACVPVAWVGSPLSGAAAAVCAVLAVFYSHPALAWKGHPVGGPFVNVVGYG
;
A
#
# COMPACT_ATOMS: atom_id res chain seq x y z
N MET A 1 18.58 5.38 16.25
CA MET A 1 18.26 4.92 14.88
C MET A 1 18.07 6.14 13.98
N SER A 2 18.58 6.13 12.75
CA SER A 2 18.39 7.26 11.82
C SER A 2 16.97 7.25 11.24
N ARG A 3 16.46 8.41 10.80
CA ARG A 3 15.12 8.53 10.19
C ARG A 3 14.90 7.58 9.00
N PRO A 4 15.83 7.44 8.04
CA PRO A 4 15.65 6.53 6.91
C PRO A 4 15.52 5.06 7.34
N VAL A 5 16.29 4.64 8.35
CA VAL A 5 16.22 3.27 8.88
C VAL A 5 14.88 3.03 9.59
N ALA A 6 14.38 4.03 10.34
CA ALA A 6 13.06 3.94 10.96
C ALA A 6 11.96 3.82 9.90
N TRP A 7 11.95 4.68 8.87
CA TRP A 7 10.98 4.60 7.78
C TRP A 7 11.05 3.29 7.00
N TRP A 8 12.26 2.76 6.77
CA TRP A 8 12.43 1.44 6.16
C TRP A 8 11.76 0.34 6.98
N HIS A 9 11.96 0.34 8.31
CA HIS A 9 11.29 -0.62 9.17
C HIS A 9 9.77 -0.42 9.19
N LEU A 10 9.30 0.83 9.33
CA LEU A 10 7.88 1.17 9.33
C LEU A 10 7.18 0.80 8.02
N ALA A 11 7.87 0.82 6.88
CA ALA A 11 7.30 0.41 5.60
C ALA A 11 7.00 -1.11 5.49
N ARG A 12 7.38 -1.92 6.49
CA ARG A 12 7.17 -3.38 6.54
C ARG A 12 7.59 -4.08 5.23
N PRO A 13 8.86 -3.96 4.80
CA PRO A 13 9.31 -4.48 3.49
C PRO A 13 9.11 -5.99 3.34
N ARG A 14 9.09 -6.74 4.45
CA ARG A 14 8.79 -8.19 4.43
C ARG A 14 7.37 -8.52 3.99
N MET A 15 6.44 -7.58 4.08
CA MET A 15 5.06 -7.74 3.60
C MET A 15 4.95 -7.55 2.08
N VAL A 16 5.85 -6.77 1.48
CA VAL A 16 5.79 -6.39 0.06
C VAL A 16 5.70 -7.61 -0.87
N PRO A 17 6.50 -8.68 -0.75
CA PRO A 17 6.37 -9.83 -1.63
C PRO A 17 4.96 -10.41 -1.65
N PHE A 18 4.32 -10.54 -0.49
CA PHE A 18 2.95 -11.06 -0.37
C PHE A 18 1.92 -10.12 -1.01
N LEU A 19 2.12 -8.81 -0.88
CA LEU A 19 1.27 -7.81 -1.52
C LEU A 19 1.40 -7.83 -3.04
N LEU A 20 2.62 -8.00 -3.56
CA LEU A 20 2.87 -8.02 -5.01
C LEU A 20 2.34 -9.29 -5.68
N LEU A 21 2.09 -10.36 -4.92
CA LEU A 21 1.41 -11.55 -5.43
C LEU A 21 -0.01 -11.23 -5.91
N LEU A 22 -0.72 -10.26 -5.31
CA LEU A 22 -2.08 -9.89 -5.72
C LEU A 22 -2.13 -9.38 -7.18
N PRO A 23 -1.44 -8.29 -7.56
CA PRO A 23 -1.43 -7.84 -8.95
C PRO A 23 -0.75 -8.85 -9.88
N PHE A 24 0.26 -9.60 -9.41
CA PHE A 24 0.88 -10.65 -10.21
C PHE A 24 -0.11 -11.77 -10.58
N PHE A 25 -0.88 -12.28 -9.62
CA PHE A 25 -1.88 -13.31 -9.88
C PHE A 25 -3.02 -12.79 -10.75
N GLY A 26 -3.48 -11.55 -10.52
CA GLY A 26 -4.46 -10.92 -11.42
C GLY A 26 -3.97 -10.85 -12.85
N PHE A 27 -2.71 -10.43 -13.06
CA PHE A 27 -2.07 -10.39 -14.37
C PHE A 27 -1.93 -11.79 -15.00
N ALA A 28 -1.41 -12.76 -14.25
CA ALA A 28 -1.19 -14.12 -14.73
C ALA A 28 -2.52 -14.81 -15.08
N PHE A 29 -3.54 -14.64 -14.23
CA PHE A 29 -4.87 -15.18 -14.44
C PHE A 29 -5.52 -14.59 -15.69
N ALA A 30 -5.43 -13.27 -15.90
CA ALA A 30 -5.97 -12.63 -17.10
C ALA A 30 -5.35 -13.15 -18.40
N HIS A 31 -4.05 -13.48 -18.39
CA HIS A 31 -3.38 -14.07 -19.55
C HIS A 31 -3.73 -15.54 -19.75
N TRP A 32 -3.85 -16.30 -18.66
CA TRP A 32 -4.25 -17.70 -18.67
C TRP A 32 -5.67 -17.87 -19.21
N ASP A 33 -6.65 -17.17 -18.62
CA ASP A 33 -8.08 -17.26 -18.96
C ASP A 33 -8.34 -16.98 -20.45
N ARG A 34 -7.53 -16.09 -21.03
CA ARG A 34 -7.68 -15.64 -22.41
C ARG A 34 -6.71 -16.29 -23.39
N ALA A 35 -5.88 -17.25 -22.94
CA ALA A 35 -4.81 -17.88 -23.72
C ALA A 35 -3.97 -16.85 -24.52
N LEU A 36 -3.72 -15.68 -23.92
CA LEU A 36 -3.07 -14.57 -24.60
C LEU A 36 -1.56 -14.76 -24.66
N GLU A 37 -0.95 -14.27 -25.74
CA GLU A 37 0.47 -13.95 -25.72
C GLU A 37 0.73 -12.94 -24.59
N MET A 38 1.83 -13.12 -23.86
CA MET A 38 2.18 -12.26 -22.75
C MET A 38 2.44 -10.82 -23.23
N ARG A 39 1.63 -9.87 -22.77
CA ARG A 39 1.71 -8.44 -23.13
C ARG A 39 1.59 -7.56 -21.89
N GLY A 40 2.18 -6.36 -21.93
CA GLY A 40 2.09 -5.39 -20.82
C GLY A 40 2.93 -5.73 -19.58
N GLY A 41 3.99 -6.54 -19.73
CA GLY A 41 4.90 -6.87 -18.62
C GLY A 41 5.68 -5.67 -18.08
N ASP A 42 5.96 -4.68 -18.94
CA ASP A 42 6.49 -3.37 -18.57
C ASP A 42 5.50 -2.60 -17.67
N GLY A 43 4.21 -2.64 -18.01
CA GLY A 43 3.14 -2.08 -17.18
C GLY A 43 3.09 -2.72 -15.79
N LEU A 44 3.31 -4.03 -15.69
CA LEU A 44 3.34 -4.76 -14.42
C LEU A 44 4.47 -4.28 -13.49
N LEU A 45 5.64 -3.89 -14.03
CA LEU A 45 6.73 -3.34 -13.22
C LEU A 45 6.33 -1.99 -12.58
N TRP A 46 5.63 -1.14 -13.33
CA TRP A 46 5.08 0.12 -12.80
C TRP A 46 4.03 -0.14 -11.72
N VAL A 47 3.18 -1.16 -11.91
CA VAL A 47 2.21 -1.59 -10.89
C VAL A 47 2.92 -2.05 -9.62
N PHE A 48 4.01 -2.84 -9.72
CA PHE A 48 4.77 -3.25 -8.54
C PHE A 48 5.43 -2.08 -7.80
N ALA A 49 6.00 -1.14 -8.54
CA ALA A 49 6.56 0.08 -7.94
C ALA A 49 5.47 0.87 -7.21
N ALA A 50 4.31 1.06 -7.84
CA ALA A 50 3.17 1.75 -7.23
C ALA A 50 2.64 1.03 -5.99
N TRP A 51 2.47 -0.29 -6.03
CA TRP A 51 1.98 -1.06 -4.88
C TRP A 51 2.97 -1.04 -3.71
N THR A 52 4.27 -0.97 -4.00
CA THR A 52 5.31 -0.80 -2.97
C THR A 52 5.19 0.57 -2.29
N LEU A 53 4.97 1.63 -3.07
CA LEU A 53 4.73 2.99 -2.54
C LEU A 53 3.42 3.06 -1.75
N LEU A 54 2.34 2.47 -2.27
CA LEU A 54 1.05 2.37 -1.60
C LEU A 54 1.18 1.67 -0.25
N ASN A 55 1.90 0.54 -0.20
CA ASN A 55 2.20 -0.17 1.03
C ASN A 55 2.98 0.72 2.02
N ALA A 56 4.08 1.32 1.58
CA ALA A 56 4.90 2.18 2.44
C ALA A 56 4.07 3.34 3.01
N GLY A 57 3.29 4.01 2.16
CA GLY A 57 2.42 5.12 2.57
C GLY A 57 1.38 4.70 3.61
N THR A 58 0.69 3.57 3.35
CA THR A 58 -0.31 3.00 4.26
C THR A 58 0.30 2.63 5.61
N MET A 59 1.46 1.97 5.61
CA MET A 59 2.12 1.57 6.86
C MET A 59 2.67 2.75 7.65
N TRP A 60 3.15 3.80 6.98
CA TRP A 60 3.57 5.03 7.65
C TRP A 60 2.41 5.77 8.30
N LEU A 61 1.25 5.87 7.63
CA LEU A 61 0.06 6.47 8.26
C LEU A 61 -0.46 5.62 9.43
N ASN A 62 -0.47 4.29 9.29
CA ASN A 62 -0.79 3.39 10.40
C ASN A 62 0.12 3.60 11.60
N ALA A 63 1.44 3.64 11.37
CA ALA A 63 2.42 3.86 12.42
C ALA A 63 2.23 5.23 13.11
N GLU A 64 1.91 6.28 12.36
CA GLU A 64 1.64 7.59 12.96
C GLU A 64 0.41 7.56 13.89
N LEU A 65 -0.67 6.88 13.47
CA LEU A 65 -1.89 6.74 14.26
C LEU A 65 -1.67 5.89 15.51
N ASP A 66 -1.05 4.72 15.34
CA ASP A 66 -0.93 3.70 16.38
C ASP A 66 0.36 3.83 17.21
N ARG A 67 1.21 4.81 16.88
CA ARG A 67 2.56 5.01 17.45
C ARG A 67 3.51 3.82 17.29
N ASP A 68 3.14 2.89 16.43
CA ASP A 68 3.84 1.63 16.19
C ASP A 68 4.05 0.77 17.45
N GLU A 69 3.11 0.86 18.39
CA GLU A 69 3.13 0.14 19.65
C GLU A 69 2.45 -1.24 19.54
N GLY A 70 2.90 -2.20 20.37
CA GLY A 70 2.34 -3.55 20.44
C GLY A 70 2.92 -4.55 19.43
N ASP A 71 2.13 -5.57 19.12
CA ASP A 71 2.53 -6.66 18.21
C ASP A 71 2.49 -6.19 16.75
N VAL A 72 3.66 -6.22 16.12
CA VAL A 72 3.85 -5.79 14.74
C VAL A 72 3.97 -7.00 13.82
N LEU A 73 2.96 -7.21 12.97
CA LEU A 73 3.00 -8.25 11.95
C LEU A 73 4.17 -8.04 10.98
N LEU A 74 4.96 -9.11 10.74
CA LEU A 74 6.08 -9.14 9.80
C LEU A 74 7.13 -8.02 10.00
N GLY A 75 7.25 -7.50 11.23
CA GLY A 75 8.13 -6.39 11.54
C GLY A 75 8.59 -6.38 13.00
N ARG A 76 8.92 -5.19 13.47
CA ARG A 76 9.17 -4.89 14.89
C ARG A 76 8.68 -3.47 15.16
N ALA A 77 8.24 -3.23 16.38
CA ALA A 77 7.94 -1.88 16.87
C ALA A 77 9.20 -1.01 16.79
N VAL A 78 9.05 0.19 16.23
CA VAL A 78 10.12 1.19 16.18
C VAL A 78 9.57 2.58 16.51
N PRO A 79 10.36 3.46 17.17
CA PRO A 79 9.93 4.84 17.40
C PRO A 79 9.58 5.53 16.07
N VAL A 80 8.40 6.16 16.04
CA VAL A 80 7.90 6.84 14.84
C VAL A 80 8.56 8.21 14.73
N PRO A 81 9.41 8.46 13.71
CA PRO A 81 10.07 9.75 13.57
C PRO A 81 9.07 10.83 13.12
N THR A 82 9.36 12.08 13.47
CA THR A 82 8.61 13.25 12.99
C THR A 82 8.56 13.28 11.45
N GLY A 83 7.40 13.62 10.88
CA GLY A 83 7.19 13.69 9.43
C GLY A 83 6.82 12.36 8.78
N THR A 84 6.59 11.29 9.56
CA THR A 84 6.14 10.00 9.03
C THR A 84 4.77 10.11 8.35
N ALA A 85 3.82 10.85 8.94
CA ALA A 85 2.56 11.17 8.26
C ALA A 85 2.75 11.85 6.90
N SER A 86 3.60 12.88 6.84
CA SER A 86 3.89 13.60 5.58
C SER A 86 4.51 12.68 4.53
N ALA A 87 5.48 11.84 4.92
CA ALA A 87 6.05 10.83 4.03
C ALA A 87 4.97 9.84 3.56
N GLY A 88 4.05 9.46 4.46
CA GLY A 88 2.86 8.65 4.17
C GLY A 88 2.03 9.22 3.03
N TYR A 89 1.55 10.45 3.19
CA TYR A 89 0.75 11.13 2.16
C TYR A 89 1.51 11.33 0.85
N VAL A 90 2.82 11.65 0.90
CA VAL A 90 3.64 11.79 -0.30
C VAL A 90 3.74 10.46 -1.05
N ALA A 91 3.95 9.35 -0.35
CA ALA A 91 4.01 8.03 -0.98
C ALA A 91 2.67 7.61 -1.58
N LEU A 92 1.55 7.87 -0.87
CA LEU A 92 0.20 7.62 -1.39
C LEU A 92 -0.13 8.50 -2.60
N LEU A 93 0.29 9.77 -2.60
CA LEU A 93 0.10 10.65 -3.75
C LEU A 93 0.96 10.20 -4.94
N ALA A 94 2.20 9.77 -4.69
CA ALA A 94 3.12 9.32 -5.73
C ALA A 94 2.74 7.97 -6.33
N CYS A 95 2.08 7.07 -5.59
CA CYS A 95 1.72 5.76 -6.12
C CYS A 95 0.72 5.84 -7.28
N VAL A 96 -0.17 6.84 -7.28
CA VAL A 96 -1.21 7.02 -8.31
C VAL A 96 -0.62 7.30 -9.69
N PRO A 97 0.20 8.36 -9.91
CA PRO A 97 0.80 8.60 -11.22
C PRO A 97 1.76 7.48 -11.64
N VAL A 98 2.46 6.84 -10.69
CA VAL A 98 3.32 5.69 -10.98
C VAL A 98 2.49 4.51 -11.52
N ALA A 99 1.35 4.22 -10.90
CA ALA A 99 0.43 3.18 -11.38
C ALA A 99 -0.20 3.56 -12.74
N TRP A 100 -0.50 4.84 -12.94
CA TRP A 100 -1.08 5.36 -14.18
C TRP A 100 -0.16 5.16 -15.39
N VAL A 101 1.16 5.28 -15.21
CA VAL A 101 2.15 4.95 -16.25
C VAL A 101 2.04 3.48 -16.67
N GLY A 102 1.77 2.58 -15.73
CA GLY A 102 1.54 1.17 -16.02
C GLY A 102 0.23 0.92 -16.76
N SER A 103 -0.88 1.48 -16.26
CA SER A 103 -2.14 1.57 -16.98
C SER A 103 -3.12 2.55 -16.30
N PRO A 104 -4.06 3.17 -17.03
CA PRO A 104 -5.08 4.03 -16.44
C PRO A 104 -5.94 3.31 -15.39
N LEU A 105 -6.25 2.02 -15.60
CA LEU A 105 -7.04 1.23 -14.66
C LEU A 105 -6.28 1.01 -13.35
N SER A 106 -4.99 0.67 -13.43
CA SER A 106 -4.12 0.55 -12.26
C SER A 106 -4.00 1.87 -11.51
N GLY A 107 -3.93 3.00 -12.22
CA GLY A 107 -3.94 4.34 -11.64
C GLY A 107 -5.22 4.64 -10.86
N ALA A 108 -6.38 4.32 -11.44
CA ALA A 108 -7.67 4.46 -10.76
C ALA A 108 -7.77 3.57 -9.52
N ALA A 109 -7.35 2.30 -9.61
CA ALA A 109 -7.31 1.38 -8.48
C ALA A 109 -6.38 1.89 -7.37
N ALA A 110 -5.19 2.36 -7.72
CA ALA A 110 -4.25 2.96 -6.76
C ALA A 110 -4.83 4.20 -6.07
N ALA A 111 -5.58 5.05 -6.79
CA ALA A 111 -6.25 6.21 -6.21
C ALA A 111 -7.32 5.80 -5.18
N VAL A 112 -8.15 4.80 -5.50
CA VAL A 112 -9.13 4.25 -4.57
C VAL A 112 -8.43 3.69 -3.33
N CYS A 113 -7.41 2.87 -3.49
CA CYS A 113 -6.66 2.30 -2.36
C CYS A 113 -5.96 3.38 -1.53
N ALA A 114 -5.42 4.43 -2.15
CA ALA A 114 -4.81 5.55 -1.44
C ALA A 114 -5.84 6.30 -0.58
N VAL A 115 -7.03 6.56 -1.11
CA VAL A 115 -8.13 7.18 -0.34
C VAL A 115 -8.56 6.28 0.81
N LEU A 116 -8.72 4.97 0.58
CA LEU A 116 -9.07 4.02 1.63
C LEU A 116 -7.99 3.93 2.71
N ALA A 117 -6.71 3.98 2.34
CA ALA A 117 -5.61 4.03 3.30
C ALA A 117 -5.68 5.29 4.17
N VAL A 118 -6.03 6.44 3.60
CA VAL A 118 -6.27 7.66 4.39
C VAL A 118 -7.48 7.49 5.31
N PHE A 119 -8.59 6.95 4.83
CA PHE A 119 -9.79 6.75 5.68
C PHE A 119 -9.52 5.78 6.84
N TYR A 120 -8.70 4.77 6.58
CA TYR A 120 -8.29 3.79 7.56
C TYR A 120 -7.43 4.40 8.67
N SER A 121 -6.49 5.28 8.33
CA SER A 121 -5.40 5.68 9.22
C SER A 121 -5.37 7.16 9.62
N HIS A 122 -6.16 8.02 8.99
CA HIS A 122 -6.19 9.46 9.32
C HIS A 122 -6.86 9.66 10.70
N PRO A 123 -6.30 10.47 11.63
CA PRO A 123 -6.83 10.61 12.99
C PRO A 123 -8.29 11.05 13.08
N ALA A 124 -8.73 11.90 12.14
CA ALA A 124 -10.12 12.36 12.07
C ALA A 124 -11.13 11.29 11.59
N LEU A 125 -10.66 10.20 10.98
CA LEU A 125 -11.49 9.14 10.39
C LEU A 125 -11.30 7.82 11.11
N ALA A 126 -10.05 7.34 11.21
CA ALA A 126 -9.62 6.16 11.95
C ALA A 126 -10.53 4.93 11.75
N TRP A 127 -10.94 4.66 10.51
CA TRP A 127 -11.84 3.54 10.20
C TRP A 127 -11.28 2.18 10.60
N LYS A 128 -9.97 2.08 10.82
CA LYS A 128 -9.33 0.91 11.44
C LYS A 128 -10.02 0.44 12.72
N GLY A 129 -10.48 1.37 13.57
CA GLY A 129 -11.21 1.04 14.80
C GLY A 129 -12.72 0.89 14.62
N HIS A 130 -13.26 1.15 13.42
CA HIS A 130 -14.69 1.12 13.16
C HIS A 130 -15.17 -0.30 12.82
N PRO A 131 -16.28 -0.80 13.42
CA PRO A 131 -16.73 -2.19 13.26
C PRO A 131 -17.07 -2.57 11.82
N VAL A 132 -17.39 -1.60 10.96
CA VAL A 132 -17.67 -1.82 9.53
C VAL A 132 -16.56 -1.26 8.64
N GLY A 133 -15.92 -0.17 9.06
CA GLY A 133 -14.99 0.58 8.23
C GLY A 133 -13.69 -0.19 8.00
N GLY A 134 -13.16 -0.79 9.06
CA GLY A 134 -11.97 -1.62 9.00
C GLY A 134 -12.16 -2.84 8.11
N PRO A 135 -13.21 -3.66 8.32
CA PRO A 135 -13.51 -4.77 7.43
C PRO A 135 -13.72 -4.36 5.98
N PHE A 136 -14.45 -3.28 5.71
CA PHE A 136 -14.69 -2.78 4.36
C PHE A 136 -13.38 -2.42 3.64
N VAL A 137 -12.50 -1.66 4.29
CA VAL A 137 -11.20 -1.27 3.72
C VAL A 137 -10.35 -2.50 3.41
N ASN A 138 -10.33 -3.51 4.28
CA ASN A 138 -9.56 -4.73 4.01
C ASN A 138 -10.14 -5.53 2.83
N VAL A 139 -11.47 -5.65 2.74
CA VAL A 139 -12.11 -6.36 1.63
C VAL A 139 -11.84 -5.66 0.29
N VAL A 140 -12.02 -4.34 0.22
CA VAL A 140 -11.87 -3.58 -1.03
C VAL A 140 -10.39 -3.31 -1.37
N GLY A 141 -9.52 -3.19 -0.36
CA GLY A 141 -8.11 -2.93 -0.57
C GLY A 141 -7.32 -4.17 -1.03
N TYR A 142 -7.80 -5.38 -0.72
CA TYR A 142 -7.15 -6.65 -1.06
C TYR A 142 -7.93 -7.51 -2.07
N GLY A 143 -9.22 -7.25 -2.31
CA GLY A 143 -10.09 -8.00 -3.24
C GLY A 143 -10.37 -7.26 -4.53
#